data_AF-A0A286RGC0-F1
#
_entry.id   AF-A0A286RGC0-F1
#
_cell.length_a   1.000
_cell.length_b   1.000
_cell.length_c   1.000
_cell.angle_alpha   90.00
_cell.angle_beta   90.00
_cell.angle_gamma   90.00
#
_symmetry.space_group_name_H-M   'P 1'
#
loop_
_entity.id
_entity.type
_entity.pdbx_description
1 polymer ?
#
loop_
_entity_poly.entity_id
_entity_poly.type
_entity_poly.pdbx_seq_one_letter_code
_entity_poly.pdbx_strand_id
1 'polypeptide(L)' 'MGVTDGSGHYELEFAAGSKGAMVGKHRVNISTFEAGEKDDSGQLVGFVPERVPAKYNTNTTLEVEVKRGHQVIDFPLQSR' A
#
# COMPACT_ATOMS: atom_id res chain seq x y z
N MET A 1 -5.73 -4.82 -3.28
CA MET A 1 -4.49 -4.35 -2.59
C MET A 1 -3.30 -4.62 -3.49
N GLY A 2 -2.17 -3.94 -3.29
CA GLY A 2 -0.95 -4.19 -4.03
C GLY A 2 0.26 -3.98 -3.12
N VAL A 3 1.39 -4.55 -3.50
CA VAL A 3 2.68 -4.33 -2.84
C VAL A 3 3.61 -3.72 -3.87
N THR A 4 4.29 -2.66 -3.45
CA THR A 4 5.26 -1.98 -4.30
C THR A 4 6.56 -2.76 -4.35
N ASP A 5 7.15 -2.87 -5.53
CA ASP A 5 8.48 -3.46 -5.71
C ASP A 5 9.62 -2.47 -5.40
N GLY A 6 10.87 -2.93 -5.54
CA GLY A 6 12.05 -2.11 -5.29
C GLY A 6 12.24 -0.90 -6.23
N SER A 7 11.47 -0.83 -7.32
CA SER A 7 11.46 0.29 -8.27
C SER A 7 10.31 1.26 -8.06
N GLY A 8 9.41 0.98 -7.10
CA GLY A 8 8.25 1.83 -6.84
C GLY A 8 7.00 1.42 -7.63
N HIS A 9 7.03 0.32 -8.39
CA HIS A 9 5.88 -0.15 -9.17
C HIS A 9 5.01 -1.10 -8.37
N TYR A 10 3.69 -1.04 -8.59
CA TYR A 10 2.73 -1.94 -7.97
C TYR A 10 1.62 -2.28 -8.97
N GLU A 11 1.01 -3.44 -8.77
CA GLU A 11 -0.22 -3.82 -9.44
C GLU A 11 -1.26 -4.17 -8.38
N LEU A 12 -2.48 -3.63 -8.53
CA LEU A 12 -3.56 -3.96 -7.61
C LEU A 12 -4.14 -5.33 -7.95
N GLU A 13 -4.50 -6.07 -6.92
CA GLU A 13 -5.30 -7.27 -7.00
C GLU A 13 -6.60 -7.06 -6.22
N PHE A 14 -7.73 -7.18 -6.90
CA PHE A 14 -9.06 -7.02 -6.30
C PHE A 14 -9.52 -8.29 -5.61
N ALA A 15 -9.26 -9.43 -6.23
CA ALA A 15 -9.53 -10.79 -5.71
C ALA A 15 -8.44 -11.72 -6.26
N ALA A 16 -8.31 -12.93 -5.68
CA ALA A 16 -7.30 -13.90 -6.12
C ALA A 16 -7.33 -14.10 -7.65
N GLY A 17 -6.24 -13.74 -8.32
CA GLY A 17 -6.07 -13.82 -9.78
C GLY A 17 -6.74 -12.70 -10.58
N SER A 18 -7.45 -11.77 -9.94
CA SER A 18 -8.13 -10.63 -10.59
C SER A 18 -7.33 -9.34 -10.41
N LYS A 19 -6.58 -8.98 -11.44
CA LYS A 19 -5.80 -7.73 -11.47
C LYS A 19 -6.68 -6.50 -11.64
N GLY A 20 -6.21 -5.38 -11.08
CA GLY A 20 -6.87 -4.08 -11.08
C GLY A 20 -7.68 -3.80 -9.81
N ALA A 21 -8.61 -2.87 -9.95
CA ALA A 21 -9.51 -2.42 -8.89
C ALA A 21 -10.92 -2.22 -9.45
N MET A 22 -11.92 -2.23 -8.55
CA MET A 22 -13.29 -1.94 -8.92
C MET A 22 -13.43 -0.49 -9.41
N VAL A 23 -14.19 -0.26 -10.49
CA VAL A 23 -14.50 1.08 -10.99
C VAL A 23 -15.27 1.86 -9.93
N GLY A 24 -14.89 3.11 -9.70
CA GLY A 24 -15.50 3.99 -8.70
C GLY A 24 -14.49 4.79 -7.89
N LYS A 25 -14.98 5.53 -6.89
CA LYS A 25 -14.15 6.31 -5.97
C LYS A 25 -13.62 5.42 -4.86
N HIS A 26 -12.32 5.52 -4.59
CA HIS A 26 -11.63 4.80 -3.54
C HIS A 26 -10.78 5.73 -2.70
N ARG A 27 -10.73 5.44 -1.40
CA ARG A 27 -9.74 5.99 -0.48
C ARG A 27 -8.50 5.10 -0.50
N VAL A 28 -7.32 5.70 -0.56
CA VAL A 28 -6.05 4.98 -0.67
C VAL A 28 -5.24 5.10 0.61
N ASN A 29 -4.84 3.96 1.16
CA ASN A 29 -3.92 3.85 2.29
C ASN A 29 -2.63 3.20 1.80
N ILE A 30 -1.48 3.82 2.07
CA ILE A 30 -0.16 3.31 1.73
C ILE A 30 0.62 3.16 3.02
N SER A 31 1.36 2.07 3.20
CA SER A 31 2.09 1.78 4.43
C SER A 31 3.41 1.10 4.11
N THR A 32 4.45 1.37 4.89
CA THR A 32 5.67 0.54 4.91
C THR A 32 5.72 -0.41 6.09
N PHE A 33 4.66 -0.46 6.90
CA PHE A 33 4.65 -1.29 8.10
C PHE A 33 4.60 -2.77 7.73
N GLU A 34 5.54 -3.54 8.28
CA GLU A 34 5.52 -4.99 8.23
C GLU A 34 5.57 -5.52 9.66
N ALA A 35 4.60 -6.36 10.00
CA ALA A 35 4.59 -7.03 11.29
C ALA A 35 5.75 -8.02 11.34
N GLY A 36 6.60 -7.88 12.34
CA GLY A 36 7.64 -8.87 12.60
C GLY A 36 7.07 -10.15 13.21
N GLU A 37 7.95 -11.13 13.39
CA GLU A 37 7.64 -12.41 14.02
C GLU A 37 8.40 -12.54 15.34
N LYS A 38 7.93 -13.39 16.25
CA LYS A 38 8.69 -13.71 17.47
C LYS A 38 9.59 -14.90 17.19
N ASP A 39 10.87 -14.78 17.53
CA ASP A 39 11.81 -15.89 17.49
C ASP A 39 11.59 -16.89 18.65
N ASP A 40 12.40 -17.94 18.70
CA ASP A 40 12.36 -18.98 19.75
C ASP A 40 12.63 -18.43 21.17
N SER A 41 13.24 -17.25 21.27
CA SER A 41 13.49 -16.53 22.53
C SER A 41 12.32 -15.63 22.92
N GLY A 42 11.30 -15.51 22.06
CA GLY A 42 10.18 -14.60 22.21
C GLY A 42 10.47 -13.15 21.79
N GLN A 43 11.64 -12.87 21.19
CA GLN A 43 12.03 -11.54 20.71
C GLN A 43 11.38 -11.26 19.36
N LEU A 44 10.82 -10.04 19.20
CA LEU A 44 10.28 -9.58 17.92
C LEU A 44 11.43 -9.28 16.95
N VAL A 45 11.45 -9.98 15.81
CA VAL A 45 12.45 -9.86 14.75
C VAL A 45 11.77 -9.61 13.40
N GLY A 46 12.50 -9.02 12.46
CA GLY A 46 12.00 -8.81 11.08
C GLY A 46 10.88 -7.78 10.92
N PHE A 47 10.57 -6.97 11.94
CA PHE A 47 9.55 -5.92 11.81
C PHE A 47 10.08 -4.72 11.00
N VAL A 48 9.22 -4.11 10.20
CA VAL A 48 9.51 -2.85 9.52
C VAL A 48 8.62 -1.76 10.11
N PRO A 49 9.20 -0.69 10.70
CA PRO A 49 8.39 0.40 11.22
C PRO A 49 7.70 1.18 10.09
N GLU A 50 6.58 1.81 10.40
CA GLU A 50 5.95 2.76 9.49
C GLU A 50 6.86 3.97 9.27
N ARG A 51 7.08 4.32 8.01
CA ARG A 51 7.91 5.46 7.58
C ARG A 51 7.11 6.49 6.79
N VAL A 52 5.96 6.11 6.24
CA VAL A 52 5.13 7.09 5.54
C VAL A 52 4.37 7.97 6.55
N PRO A 53 4.29 9.29 6.30
CA PRO A 53 3.46 10.18 7.11
C PRO A 53 2.01 9.72 7.19
N ALA A 54 1.36 9.95 8.34
CA ALA A 54 -0.02 9.56 8.61
C ALA A 54 -1.03 10.04 7.53
N LYS A 55 -0.75 11.16 6.86
CA LYS A 55 -1.56 11.70 5.74
C LYS A 55 -1.64 10.80 4.50
N TYR A 56 -0.83 9.75 4.43
CA TYR A 56 -0.87 8.74 3.37
C TYR A 56 -1.36 7.37 3.87
N ASN A 57 -1.49 7.18 5.19
CA ASN A 57 -1.92 5.93 5.81
C ASN A 57 -3.12 6.14 6.75
N THR A 58 -2.89 6.23 8.06
CA THR A 58 -3.95 6.21 9.09
C THR A 58 -4.93 7.39 8.99
N ASN A 59 -4.45 8.56 8.58
CA ASN A 59 -5.24 9.77 8.33
C ASN A 59 -5.19 10.15 6.85
N THR A 60 -5.25 9.15 5.96
CA THR A 60 -5.12 9.40 4.53
C THR A 60 -6.19 10.36 4.01
N THR A 61 -5.76 11.28 3.15
CA THR A 61 -6.63 12.12 2.34
C THR A 61 -6.50 11.78 0.84
N LEU A 62 -5.82 10.67 0.52
CA LEU A 62 -5.65 10.23 -0.86
C LEU A 62 -6.97 9.61 -1.36
N GLU A 63 -7.51 10.21 -2.42
CA GLU A 63 -8.70 9.73 -3.11
C GLU A 63 -8.41 9.61 -4.61
N VAL A 64 -8.97 8.58 -5.23
CA VAL A 64 -8.83 8.31 -6.66
C VAL A 64 -10.15 7.79 -7.20
N GLU A 65 -10.46 8.18 -8.44
CA GLU A 65 -11.52 7.58 -9.24
C GLU A 65 -10.91 6.58 -10.23
N VAL A 66 -11.23 5.30 -10.04
CA VAL A 66 -10.92 4.23 -10.99
C VAL A 66 -11.99 4.23 -12.08
N LYS A 67 -11.56 4.30 -13.33
CA LYS A 67 -12.35 4.29 -14.55
C LYS A 67 -12.15 2.97 -15.27
N ARG A 68 -13.01 2.69 -16.26
CA ARG A 68 -12.84 1.52 -17.11
C ARG A 68 -11.60 1.65 -17.98
N GLY A 69 -10.87 0.55 -18.17
CA GLY A 69 -9.68 0.48 -19.01
C GLY A 69 -8.38 0.48 -18.21
N HIS A 70 -7.26 0.55 -18.93
CA HIS A 70 -5.93 0.64 -18.31
C HIS A 70 -5.72 2.04 -17.73
N GLN A 71 -5.19 2.11 -16.51
CA GLN A 71 -4.86 3.36 -15.83
C GLN A 71 -3.56 3.20 -15.04
N VAL A 72 -2.76 4.26 -15.05
CA VAL A 72 -1.62 4.45 -14.15
C VAL A 72 -2.01 5.53 -13.15
N ILE A 73 -1.82 5.26 -11.85
CA ILE A 73 -2.16 6.17 -10.76
C ILE A 73 -0.93 6.29 -9.88
N ASP A 74 -0.18 7.37 -10.03
CA ASP A 74 1.05 7.59 -9.26
C ASP A 74 0.78 8.39 -7.98
N PHE A 75 1.38 7.97 -6.88
CA PHE A 75 1.34 8.69 -5.61
C PHE A 75 2.75 9.19 -5.25
N PRO A 76 3.06 10.49 -5.48
CA PRO A 76 4.34 11.06 -5.10
C PRO A 76 4.39 11.22 -3.57
N LEU A 77 4.95 10.21 -2.89
CA LEU A 77 5.10 10.24 -1.45
C LEU A 77 6.33 11.05 -1.07
N GLN A 78 6.17 11.85 -0.02
CA GLN A 78 7.28 12.54 0.63
C GLN A 78 7.53 11.86 1.96
N SER A 79 8.71 11.29 2.13
CA SER A 79 9.19 10.84 3.44
C SER A 79 9.49 12.03 4.34
N ARG A 80 9.44 11.81 5.65
CA ARG A 80 9.99 12.76 6.63
C ARG A 80 11.47 12.51 6.86
#